data_AF-A0A7U9RDJ0-F1
#
_entry.id   AF-A0A7U9RDJ0-F1
#
_cell.length_a   1.000
_cell.length_b   1.000
_cell.length_c   1.000
_cell.angle_alpha   90.00
_cell.angle_beta   90.00
_cell.angle_gamma   90.00
#
_symmetry.space_group_name_H-M   'P 1'
#
loop_
_entity.id
_entity.type
_entity.pdbx_description
1 polymer ?
#
loop_
_entity_poly.entity_id
_entity_poly.type
_entity_poly.pdbx_seq_one_letter_code
_entity_poly.pdbx_strand_id
1 'polypeptide(L)'
;MTIADICEILSYIGFAFFIIRLVILRKSPVPSSAFNKVPRELLKECVALLEEKEKCLYEPYEMPPDIEAALRENLKDEFYLKKLLCSICSHLDIKGEFIKLVVEDVLMTDKAGQITTDLAFTTIRLDMKDHYTLDAVAAVLAHEAIHLHLYYEGIRFSDPWENEILTDTAAVYCGFGEYIYRGYAVMRGEFALSYHKVGYIRQEDVRYIQELMHGQ
;
A
#
# COMPACT_ATOMS: atom_id res chain seq x y z
N MET A 1 -3.95 20.50 32.76
CA MET A 1 -3.11 19.80 31.78
C MET A 1 -3.02 18.36 32.24
N THR A 2 -3.77 17.49 31.58
CA THR A 2 -3.87 16.07 31.88
C THR A 2 -2.81 15.28 31.10
N ILE A 3 -2.57 14.03 31.47
CA ILE A 3 -1.65 13.14 30.74
C ILE A 3 -2.10 12.96 29.29
N ALA A 4 -3.41 12.98 29.02
CA ALA A 4 -3.97 12.93 27.67
C ALA A 4 -3.55 14.14 26.83
N ASP A 5 -3.60 15.35 27.40
CA ASP A 5 -3.17 16.58 26.71
C ASP A 5 -1.68 16.54 26.34
N ILE A 6 -0.85 15.92 27.20
CA ILE A 6 0.60 15.77 26.98
C ILE A 6 0.87 14.74 25.87
N CYS A 7 0.14 13.62 25.85
CA CYS A 7 0.24 12.61 24.78
C CYS A 7 -0.21 13.17 23.43
N GLU A 8 -1.26 13.99 23.41
CA GLU A 8 -1.72 14.68 22.20
C GLU A 8 -0.62 15.62 21.68
N ILE A 9 -0.08 16.49 22.53
CA ILE A 9 0.99 17.43 22.18
C ILE A 9 2.25 16.69 21.70
N LEU A 10 2.62 15.57 22.33
CA LEU A 10 3.76 14.76 21.89
C LEU A 10 3.52 14.08 20.54
N SER A 11 2.28 13.67 20.24
CA SER A 11 1.90 13.15 18.93
C SER A 11 1.96 14.23 17.85
N TYR A 12 1.53 15.47 18.15
CA TYR A 12 1.62 16.61 17.24
C TYR A 12 3.07 17.05 16.99
N ILE A 13 3.94 17.01 18.00
CA ILE A 13 5.38 17.31 17.84
C ILE A 13 6.06 16.20 17.03
N GLY A 14 5.71 14.93 17.27
CA GLY A 14 6.18 13.79 16.47
C GLY A 14 5.72 13.86 15.02
N PHE A 15 4.48 14.29 14.78
CA PHE A 15 3.89 14.50 13.47
C PHE A 15 4.56 15.68 12.73
N ALA A 16 4.77 16.81 13.39
CA ALA A 16 5.50 17.94 12.81
C ALA A 16 6.95 17.57 12.47
N PHE A 17 7.62 16.78 13.32
CA PHE A 17 8.97 16.27 13.05
C PHE A 17 9.01 15.28 11.88
N PHE A 18 7.99 14.43 11.75
CA PHE A 18 7.82 13.52 10.61
C PHE A 18 7.63 14.27 9.29
N ILE A 19 6.75 15.28 9.26
CA ILE A 19 6.51 16.12 8.08
C ILE A 19 7.78 16.88 7.65
N ILE A 20 8.53 17.43 8.61
CA ILE A 20 9.81 18.09 8.33
C ILE A 20 10.83 17.10 7.74
N ARG A 21 10.88 15.86 8.25
CA ARG A 21 11.83 14.84 7.75
C ARG A 21 11.42 14.26 6.39
N LEU A 22 10.12 14.10 6.14
CA LEU A 22 9.55 13.62 4.88
C LEU A 22 9.72 14.64 3.74
N VAL A 23 9.68 15.94 4.04
CA VAL A 23 9.80 17.03 3.05
C VAL A 23 11.27 17.44 2.79
N ILE A 24 12.18 17.33 3.77
CA ILE A 24 13.54 17.91 3.68
C ILE A 24 14.61 16.95 3.14
N LEU A 25 14.44 15.62 3.21
CA LEU A 25 15.43 14.67 2.67
C LEU A 25 15.25 14.43 1.16
N ARG A 26 15.45 15.50 0.39
CA ARG A 26 15.79 15.46 -1.04
C ARG A 26 17.18 14.81 -1.23
N LYS A 27 17.23 13.49 -1.37
CA LYS A 27 18.26 12.71 -2.09
C LYS A 27 17.89 11.21 -2.03
N SER A 28 17.71 10.56 -3.18
CA SER A 28 17.49 9.11 -3.26
C SER A 28 18.65 8.36 -2.60
N PRO A 29 18.42 7.56 -1.54
CA PRO A 29 19.47 6.76 -0.92
C PRO A 29 19.47 5.30 -1.40
N VAL A 30 18.42 4.83 -2.09
CA VAL A 30 18.30 3.42 -2.46
C VAL A 30 19.03 3.19 -3.79
N PRO A 31 20.17 2.49 -3.80
CA PRO A 31 20.91 2.21 -5.02
C PRO A 31 20.11 1.23 -5.90
N SER A 32 20.20 1.41 -7.22
CA SER A 32 19.59 0.54 -8.24
C SER A 32 19.99 -0.94 -8.13
N SER A 33 21.01 -1.27 -7.35
CA SER A 33 21.44 -2.63 -7.03
C SER A 33 20.61 -3.34 -5.95
N ALA A 34 19.80 -2.62 -5.16
CA ALA A 34 18.92 -3.19 -4.13
C ALA A 34 17.68 -3.90 -4.71
N PHE A 35 17.39 -3.72 -6.00
CA PHE A 35 16.25 -4.34 -6.71
C PHE A 35 16.55 -5.77 -7.20
N ASN A 36 17.73 -6.30 -6.88
CA ASN A 36 18.12 -7.67 -7.17
C ASN A 36 17.63 -8.60 -6.06
N LYS A 37 16.31 -8.86 -6.06
CA LYS A 37 15.61 -9.86 -5.25
C LYS A 37 15.50 -9.50 -3.76
N VAL A 38 14.27 -9.46 -3.25
CA VAL A 38 14.02 -9.27 -1.82
C VAL A 38 14.59 -10.47 -1.05
N PRO A 39 15.39 -10.27 0.01
CA PRO A 39 15.89 -11.36 0.83
C PRO A 39 14.75 -12.15 1.46
N ARG A 40 14.80 -13.49 1.38
CA ARG A 40 13.78 -14.34 2.00
C ARG A 40 13.69 -14.17 3.51
N GLU A 41 14.80 -13.87 4.17
CA GLU A 41 14.80 -13.60 5.62
C GLU A 41 14.00 -12.35 5.95
N LEU A 42 14.10 -11.29 5.14
CA LEU A 42 13.26 -10.09 5.32
C LEU A 42 11.77 -10.41 5.15
N LEU A 43 11.40 -11.24 4.18
CA LEU A 43 10.00 -11.69 4.01
C LEU A 43 9.50 -12.49 5.21
N LYS A 44 10.33 -13.37 5.79
CA LYS A 44 9.99 -14.09 7.02
C LYS A 44 9.84 -13.15 8.20
N GLU A 45 10.73 -12.16 8.35
CA GLU A 45 10.66 -11.15 9.39
C GLU A 45 9.38 -10.32 9.27
N CYS A 46 8.98 -9.95 8.06
CA CYS A 46 7.70 -9.28 7.80
C CYS A 46 6.52 -10.16 8.25
N VAL A 47 6.47 -11.42 7.83
CA VAL A 47 5.39 -12.34 8.20
C VAL A 47 5.35 -12.56 9.71
N ALA A 48 6.49 -12.80 10.37
CA ALA A 48 6.54 -12.97 11.82
C ALA A 48 6.10 -11.71 12.58
N LEU A 49 6.48 -10.53 12.09
CA LEU A 49 6.02 -9.26 12.66
C LEU A 49 4.49 -9.11 12.52
N LEU A 50 3.95 -9.46 11.35
CA LEU A 50 2.51 -9.43 11.11
C LEU A 50 1.79 -10.47 11.99
N GLU A 51 2.27 -11.71 12.11
CA GLU A 51 1.70 -12.71 13.03
C GLU A 51 1.69 -12.25 14.50
N GLU A 52 2.71 -11.49 14.92
CA GLU A 52 2.78 -10.96 16.29
C GLU A 52 1.81 -9.79 16.52
N LYS A 53 1.66 -8.91 15.53
CA LYS A 53 0.95 -7.63 15.68
C LYS A 53 -0.47 -7.68 15.14
N GLU A 54 -0.69 -8.34 14.02
CA GLU A 54 -2.01 -8.59 13.45
C GLU A 54 -2.74 -9.64 14.24
N LYS A 55 -3.91 -9.25 14.76
CA LYS A 55 -4.78 -10.14 15.54
C LYS A 55 -5.99 -10.59 14.73
N CYS A 56 -6.09 -10.13 13.49
CA CYS A 56 -7.18 -10.41 12.57
C CYS A 56 -6.74 -11.50 11.58
N LEU A 57 -7.64 -12.46 11.35
CA LEU A 57 -7.52 -13.38 10.23
C LEU A 57 -8.25 -12.78 9.04
N TYR A 58 -7.55 -12.67 7.92
CA TYR A 58 -8.09 -12.13 6.69
C TYR A 58 -8.39 -13.26 5.72
N GLU A 59 -9.64 -13.31 5.26
CA GLU A 59 -9.99 -14.11 4.08
C GLU A 59 -9.43 -13.44 2.82
N PRO A 60 -9.27 -14.19 1.70
CA PRO A 60 -8.94 -13.60 0.43
C PRO A 60 -9.93 -12.49 0.06
N TYR A 61 -9.42 -11.32 -0.33
CA TYR A 61 -10.27 -10.22 -0.79
C TYR A 61 -10.91 -10.60 -2.12
N GLU A 62 -12.22 -10.37 -2.23
CA GLU A 62 -12.96 -10.51 -3.48
C GLU A 62 -13.56 -9.16 -3.86
N MET A 63 -13.20 -8.67 -5.05
CA MET A 63 -13.81 -7.45 -5.60
C MET A 63 -15.31 -7.67 -5.83
N PRO A 64 -16.19 -6.76 -5.36
CA PRO A 64 -17.62 -6.87 -5.61
C PRO A 64 -17.95 -6.94 -7.12
N PRO A 65 -18.82 -7.87 -7.57
CA PRO A 65 -19.06 -8.09 -9.01
C PRO A 65 -19.61 -6.87 -9.75
N ASP A 66 -20.39 -6.01 -9.09
CA ASP A 66 -20.91 -4.78 -9.66
C ASP A 66 -19.80 -3.76 -9.93
N ILE A 67 -18.85 -3.64 -8.99
CA ILE A 67 -17.66 -2.79 -9.14
C ILE A 67 -16.75 -3.34 -10.24
N GLU A 68 -16.51 -4.65 -10.23
CA GLU A 68 -15.67 -5.30 -11.24
C GLU A 68 -16.24 -5.10 -12.66
N ALA A 69 -17.53 -5.35 -12.85
CA ALA A 69 -18.18 -5.18 -14.16
C ALA A 69 -18.07 -3.74 -14.68
N ALA A 70 -18.34 -2.76 -13.81
CA ALA A 70 -18.27 -1.35 -14.19
C ALA A 70 -16.85 -0.89 -14.54
N LEU A 71 -15.84 -1.30 -13.74
CA LEU A 71 -14.44 -0.92 -14.01
C LEU A 71 -13.83 -1.70 -15.18
N ARG A 72 -14.36 -2.87 -15.54
CA ARG A 72 -14.00 -3.55 -16.79
C ARG A 72 -14.53 -2.81 -18.02
N GLU A 73 -15.68 -2.14 -17.90
CA GLU A 73 -16.24 -1.30 -18.98
C GLU A 73 -15.49 0.04 -19.08
N ASN A 74 -15.25 0.69 -17.95
CA ASN A 74 -14.51 1.95 -17.90
C ASN A 74 -13.60 1.99 -16.66
N LEU A 75 -12.32 1.67 -16.86
CA LEU A 75 -11.33 1.63 -15.79
C LEU A 75 -11.04 3.01 -15.17
N LYS A 76 -11.33 4.10 -15.90
CA LYS A 76 -11.13 5.49 -15.44
C LYS A 76 -12.39 6.07 -14.75
N ASP A 77 -13.42 5.26 -14.49
CA ASP A 77 -14.62 5.72 -13.79
C ASP A 77 -14.32 6.02 -12.31
N GLU A 78 -14.15 7.31 -11.99
CA GLU A 78 -13.81 7.77 -10.64
C GLU A 78 -14.82 7.34 -9.56
N PHE A 79 -16.11 7.21 -9.92
CA PHE A 79 -17.14 6.80 -8.96
C PHE A 79 -16.93 5.33 -8.56
N TYR A 80 -16.71 4.45 -9.54
CA TYR A 80 -16.44 3.04 -9.26
C TYR A 80 -15.04 2.79 -8.70
N LEU A 81 -14.03 3.59 -9.08
CA LEU A 81 -12.71 3.56 -8.45
C LEU A 81 -12.80 3.94 -6.97
N LYS A 82 -13.62 4.94 -6.64
CA LYS A 82 -13.87 5.31 -5.26
C LYS A 82 -14.61 4.20 -4.49
N LYS A 83 -15.59 3.54 -5.12
CA LYS A 83 -16.25 2.36 -4.52
C LYS A 83 -15.26 1.21 -4.29
N LEU A 84 -14.37 0.94 -5.24
CA LEU A 84 -13.32 -0.07 -5.09
C LEU A 84 -12.43 0.24 -3.88
N LEU A 85 -11.94 1.48 -3.77
CA LEU A 85 -11.18 1.91 -2.60
C LEU A 85 -11.96 1.69 -1.29
N CYS A 86 -13.24 2.09 -1.24
CA CYS A 86 -14.07 1.87 -0.05
C CYS A 86 -14.22 0.38 0.27
N SER A 87 -14.40 -0.48 -0.73
CA SER A 87 -14.49 -1.93 -0.55
C SER A 87 -13.20 -2.52 0.02
N ILE A 88 -12.04 -2.12 -0.51
CA ILE A 88 -10.72 -2.52 0.00
C ILE A 88 -10.55 -2.04 1.45
N CYS A 89 -10.88 -0.78 1.75
CA CYS A 89 -10.80 -0.26 3.11
C CYS A 89 -11.75 -1.00 4.07
N SER A 90 -12.97 -1.34 3.65
CA SER A 90 -13.90 -2.11 4.47
C SER A 90 -13.38 -3.51 4.79
N HIS A 91 -12.64 -4.14 3.87
CA HIS A 91 -11.94 -5.41 4.13
C HIS A 91 -10.89 -5.29 5.25
N LEU A 92 -10.33 -4.10 5.42
CA LEU A 92 -9.35 -3.75 6.46
C LEU A 92 -9.97 -3.11 7.73
N ASP A 93 -11.30 -3.05 7.84
CA ASP A 93 -12.02 -2.30 8.88
C ASP A 93 -11.70 -0.79 8.93
N ILE A 94 -11.28 -0.23 7.79
CA ILE A 94 -11.02 1.21 7.61
C ILE A 94 -12.25 1.89 6.99
N LYS A 95 -12.63 3.05 7.54
CA LYS A 95 -13.72 3.87 6.99
C LYS A 95 -13.29 4.61 5.73
N GLY A 96 -13.32 3.91 4.60
CA GLY A 96 -12.91 4.45 3.30
C GLY A 96 -13.68 5.70 2.84
N GLU A 97 -14.88 5.95 3.35
CA GLU A 97 -15.70 7.14 3.04
C GLU A 97 -14.99 8.48 3.35
N PHE A 98 -14.10 8.51 4.34
CA PHE A 98 -13.33 9.71 4.71
C PHE A 98 -12.02 9.86 3.94
N ILE A 99 -11.66 8.88 3.12
CA ILE A 99 -10.45 8.92 2.30
C ILE A 99 -10.78 9.57 0.96
N LYS A 100 -10.15 10.69 0.63
CA LYS A 100 -10.29 11.31 -0.68
C LYS A 100 -9.51 10.50 -1.72
N LEU A 101 -10.13 10.13 -2.83
CA LEU A 101 -9.42 9.56 -3.98
C LEU A 101 -9.23 10.67 -5.03
N VAL A 102 -8.01 10.81 -5.54
CA VAL A 102 -7.68 11.72 -6.65
C VAL A 102 -7.09 10.88 -7.76
N VAL A 103 -7.72 10.88 -8.93
CA VAL A 103 -7.23 10.13 -10.10
C VAL A 103 -6.55 11.11 -11.05
N GLU A 104 -5.28 10.86 -11.37
CA GLU A 104 -4.50 11.70 -12.28
C GLU A 104 -4.12 10.87 -13.51
N ASP A 105 -4.35 11.43 -14.71
CA ASP A 105 -3.92 10.81 -15.98
C ASP A 105 -2.50 11.30 -16.29
N VAL A 106 -1.53 10.39 -16.19
CA VAL A 106 -0.12 10.77 -16.19
C VAL A 106 0.48 10.52 -17.57
N LEU A 107 0.66 11.60 -18.34
CA LEU A 107 1.44 11.57 -19.58
C LEU A 107 2.97 11.55 -19.36
N MET A 108 3.48 11.86 -18.15
CA MET A 108 4.91 12.20 -17.96
C MET A 108 5.55 11.93 -16.56
N THR A 109 5.02 11.06 -15.70
CA THR A 109 5.65 10.78 -14.38
C THR A 109 5.75 9.29 -14.04
N ASP A 110 6.86 8.92 -13.37
CA ASP A 110 7.22 7.56 -12.98
C ASP A 110 6.52 7.08 -11.68
N LYS A 111 5.40 7.65 -11.27
CA LYS A 111 4.70 7.29 -10.03
C LYS A 111 3.46 6.44 -10.30
N ALA A 112 3.06 5.62 -9.31
CA ALA A 112 1.91 4.72 -9.44
C ALA A 112 0.78 5.07 -8.45
N GLY A 113 1.11 5.66 -7.30
CA GLY A 113 0.16 6.17 -6.32
C GLY A 113 0.84 7.07 -5.30
N GLN A 114 0.06 7.85 -4.55
CA GLN A 114 0.57 8.69 -3.46
C GLN A 114 -0.49 8.95 -2.39
N ILE A 115 -0.19 8.62 -1.13
CA ILE A 115 -0.94 9.16 0.01
C ILE A 115 -0.48 10.57 0.36
N THR A 116 -1.43 11.48 0.58
CA THR A 116 -1.21 12.77 1.24
C THR A 116 -2.29 12.97 2.27
N THR A 117 -1.91 13.04 3.55
CA THR A 117 -2.83 13.37 4.63
C THR A 117 -2.71 14.86 4.93
N ASP A 118 -3.79 15.62 4.71
CA ASP A 118 -3.93 16.95 5.30
C ASP A 118 -4.70 16.82 6.63
N LEU A 119 -4.66 17.85 7.48
CA LEU A 119 -5.23 17.82 8.84
C LEU A 119 -6.73 17.45 8.92
N ALA A 120 -7.43 17.28 7.78
CA ALA A 120 -8.86 16.94 7.73
C ALA A 120 -9.17 15.65 6.92
N PHE A 121 -8.35 15.26 5.94
CA PHE A 121 -8.61 14.10 5.07
C PHE A 121 -7.33 13.34 4.70
N THR A 122 -7.45 12.01 4.67
CA THR A 122 -6.45 11.15 4.03
C THR A 122 -6.73 11.14 2.52
N THR A 123 -5.77 11.54 1.69
CA THR A 123 -5.92 11.51 0.23
C THR A 123 -5.08 10.39 -0.36
N ILE A 124 -5.67 9.48 -1.13
CA ILE A 124 -4.96 8.56 -2.01
C ILE A 124 -5.00 9.13 -3.42
N ARG A 125 -3.83 9.26 -4.05
CA ARG A 125 -3.69 9.58 -5.46
C ARG A 125 -3.45 8.29 -6.23
N LEU A 126 -4.18 8.11 -7.32
CA LEU A 126 -4.01 7.01 -8.24
C LEU A 126 -3.55 7.56 -9.59
N ASP A 127 -2.33 7.21 -9.96
CA ASP A 127 -1.74 7.60 -11.24
C ASP A 127 -2.08 6.53 -12.28
N MET A 128 -3.05 6.84 -13.15
CA MET A 128 -3.54 5.91 -14.16
C MET A 128 -2.64 5.95 -15.40
N LYS A 129 -2.16 4.78 -15.81
CA LYS A 129 -1.44 4.59 -17.08
C LYS A 129 -2.29 3.80 -18.07
N ASP A 130 -2.10 4.06 -19.36
CA ASP A 130 -2.91 3.45 -20.43
C ASP A 130 -2.84 1.92 -20.50
N HIS A 131 -1.77 1.31 -19.94
CA HIS A 131 -1.59 -0.13 -19.92
C HIS A 131 -2.03 -0.80 -18.61
N TYR A 132 -2.57 -0.05 -17.65
CA TYR A 132 -3.03 -0.64 -16.38
C TYR A 132 -4.24 -1.54 -16.60
N THR A 133 -4.21 -2.70 -15.96
CA THR A 133 -5.37 -3.59 -15.85
C THR A 133 -6.14 -3.28 -14.58
N LEU A 134 -7.38 -3.77 -14.48
CA LEU A 134 -8.16 -3.68 -13.25
C LEU A 134 -7.42 -4.30 -12.05
N ASP A 135 -6.75 -5.43 -12.25
CA ASP A 135 -5.94 -6.07 -11.20
C ASP A 135 -4.77 -5.17 -10.76
N ALA A 136 -4.15 -4.44 -11.68
CA ALA A 136 -3.08 -3.50 -11.37
C ALA A 136 -3.59 -2.31 -10.55
N VAL A 137 -4.75 -1.77 -10.91
CA VAL A 137 -5.40 -0.71 -10.13
C VAL A 137 -5.78 -1.19 -8.73
N ALA A 138 -6.37 -2.38 -8.62
CA ALA A 138 -6.71 -2.99 -7.34
C ALA A 138 -5.46 -3.21 -6.47
N ALA A 139 -4.35 -3.69 -7.06
CA ALA A 139 -3.08 -3.86 -6.37
C ALA A 139 -2.54 -2.53 -5.81
N VAL A 140 -2.59 -1.45 -6.61
CA VAL A 140 -2.15 -0.12 -6.16
C VAL A 140 -2.99 0.37 -4.99
N LEU A 141 -4.33 0.33 -5.13
CA LEU A 141 -5.23 0.80 -4.09
C LEU A 141 -5.10 -0.03 -2.81
N ALA A 142 -4.90 -1.35 -2.92
CA ALA A 142 -4.65 -2.22 -1.79
C ALA A 142 -3.33 -1.86 -1.08
N HIS A 143 -2.25 -1.64 -1.82
CA HIS A 143 -0.97 -1.23 -1.23
C HIS A 143 -1.10 0.10 -0.45
N GLU A 144 -1.74 1.12 -1.03
CA GLU A 144 -1.96 2.39 -0.33
C GLU A 144 -2.88 2.21 0.90
N ALA A 145 -3.95 1.40 0.79
CA ALA A 145 -4.80 1.12 1.94
C ALA A 145 -4.05 0.40 3.08
N ILE A 146 -3.09 -0.47 2.74
CA ILE A 146 -2.25 -1.18 3.72
C ILE A 146 -1.27 -0.24 4.41
N HIS A 147 -0.71 0.76 3.71
CA HIS A 147 0.07 1.82 4.38
C HIS A 147 -0.73 2.50 5.50
N LEU A 148 -2.01 2.78 5.27
CA LEU A 148 -2.89 3.36 6.28
C LEU A 148 -3.18 2.38 7.42
N HIS A 149 -3.44 1.13 7.08
CA HIS A 149 -3.69 0.05 8.04
C HIS A 149 -2.51 -0.13 9.00
N LEU A 150 -1.31 -0.36 8.46
CA LEU A 150 -0.08 -0.52 9.24
C LEU A 150 0.22 0.71 10.10
N TYR A 151 -0.09 1.92 9.60
CA TYR A 151 0.04 3.13 10.38
C TYR A 151 -0.91 3.16 11.59
N TYR A 152 -2.19 2.79 11.41
CA TYR A 152 -3.17 2.75 12.51
C TYR A 152 -2.82 1.69 13.55
N GLU A 153 -2.30 0.54 13.12
CA GLU A 153 -1.82 -0.54 14.01
C GLU A 153 -0.42 -0.26 14.60
N GLY A 154 0.27 0.80 14.16
CA GLY A 154 1.61 1.15 14.63
C GLY A 154 2.70 0.15 14.21
N ILE A 155 2.45 -0.63 13.15
CA ILE A 155 3.37 -1.64 12.61
C ILE A 155 4.24 -0.97 11.55
N ARG A 156 5.57 -0.94 11.76
CA ARG A 156 6.50 -0.37 10.77
C ARG A 156 7.94 -0.82 10.98
N PHE A 157 8.73 -0.74 9.92
CA PHE A 157 10.18 -0.69 9.99
C PHE A 157 10.70 0.75 9.99
N SER A 158 11.94 0.94 10.47
CA SER A 158 12.60 2.25 10.42
C SER A 158 13.25 2.54 9.08
N ASP A 159 13.71 1.49 8.39
CA ASP A 159 14.24 1.63 7.04
C ASP A 159 13.08 1.77 6.05
N PRO A 160 13.06 2.83 5.22
CA PRO A 160 11.97 3.04 4.29
C PRO A 160 11.80 1.94 3.23
N TRP A 161 12.90 1.32 2.76
CA TRP A 161 12.79 0.25 1.75
C TRP A 161 12.24 -1.03 2.38
N GLU A 162 12.73 -1.42 3.56
CA GLU A 162 12.17 -2.55 4.30
C GLU A 162 10.69 -2.32 4.63
N ASN A 163 10.31 -1.07 4.93
CA ASN A 163 8.92 -0.74 5.22
C ASN A 163 7.99 -0.89 4.00
N GLU A 164 8.46 -0.61 2.77
CA GLU A 164 7.68 -0.90 1.56
C GLU A 164 7.55 -2.40 1.30
N ILE A 165 8.59 -3.20 1.60
CA ILE A 165 8.51 -4.67 1.56
C ILE A 165 7.48 -5.17 2.56
N LEU A 166 7.46 -4.60 3.76
CA LEU A 166 6.46 -4.91 4.79
C LEU A 166 5.06 -4.56 4.30
N THR A 167 4.84 -3.40 3.67
CA THR A 167 3.54 -3.03 3.10
C THR A 167 3.08 -4.03 2.03
N ASP A 168 3.95 -4.37 1.08
CA ASP A 168 3.62 -5.37 0.04
C ASP A 168 3.35 -6.76 0.66
N THR A 169 4.12 -7.15 1.67
CA THR A 169 3.91 -8.41 2.40
C THR A 169 2.60 -8.41 3.17
N ALA A 170 2.26 -7.30 3.83
CA ALA A 170 1.01 -7.11 4.54
C ALA A 170 -0.19 -7.11 3.59
N ALA A 171 -0.05 -6.58 2.37
CA ALA A 171 -1.10 -6.70 1.36
C ALA A 171 -1.40 -8.17 1.02
N VAL A 172 -0.37 -9.01 0.88
CA VAL A 172 -0.57 -10.45 0.70
C VAL A 172 -1.20 -11.08 1.95
N TYR A 173 -0.69 -10.75 3.13
CA TYR A 173 -1.16 -11.27 4.42
C TYR A 173 -2.63 -10.94 4.68
N CYS A 174 -3.07 -9.73 4.36
CA CYS A 174 -4.44 -9.26 4.55
C CYS A 174 -5.38 -9.70 3.41
N GLY A 175 -5.00 -10.67 2.59
CA GLY A 175 -5.89 -11.30 1.61
C GLY A 175 -5.86 -10.71 0.19
N PHE A 176 -5.03 -9.73 -0.12
CA PHE A 176 -4.94 -9.13 -1.46
C PHE A 176 -3.95 -9.84 -2.40
N GLY A 177 -3.41 -11.01 -1.99
CA GLY A 177 -2.33 -11.71 -2.69
C GLY A 177 -2.57 -11.94 -4.19
N GLU A 178 -3.78 -12.30 -4.60
CA GLU A 178 -4.13 -12.54 -6.01
C GLU A 178 -4.06 -11.26 -6.87
N TYR A 179 -4.46 -10.12 -6.33
CA TYR A 179 -4.38 -8.84 -7.03
C TYR A 179 -2.94 -8.35 -7.12
N ILE A 180 -2.17 -8.49 -6.04
CA ILE A 180 -0.73 -8.19 -6.03
C ILE A 180 0.00 -9.08 -7.06
N TYR A 181 -0.29 -10.38 -7.08
CA TYR A 181 0.29 -11.33 -8.03
C TYR A 181 -0.01 -10.98 -9.49
N ARG A 182 -1.28 -10.69 -9.82
CA ARG A 182 -1.72 -10.42 -11.19
C ARG A 182 -1.36 -9.00 -11.64
N GLY A 183 -1.56 -8.00 -10.78
CA GLY A 183 -1.27 -6.60 -11.05
C GLY A 183 0.22 -6.36 -11.32
N TYR A 184 1.10 -6.90 -10.48
CA TYR A 184 2.54 -6.72 -10.64
C TYR A 184 3.12 -7.52 -11.83
N ALA A 185 2.39 -8.50 -12.36
CA ALA A 185 2.77 -9.22 -13.58
C ALA A 185 2.85 -8.30 -14.81
N VAL A 186 1.89 -7.37 -14.90
CA VAL A 186 1.71 -6.46 -16.05
C VAL A 186 2.65 -5.26 -15.98
N MET A 187 3.09 -4.90 -14.77
CA MET A 187 3.94 -3.73 -14.51
C MET A 187 5.46 -4.00 -14.66
N ARG A 188 5.87 -5.22 -15.11
CA ARG A 188 7.29 -5.61 -15.26
C ARG A 188 8.07 -4.71 -16.23
N GLY A 189 8.88 -3.80 -15.66
CA GLY A 189 9.86 -2.99 -16.40
C GLY A 189 9.97 -1.55 -15.89
N GLU A 190 8.95 -1.07 -15.17
CA GLU A 190 8.88 0.33 -14.74
C GLU A 190 9.31 0.52 -13.26
N PHE A 191 9.82 -0.54 -12.61
CA PHE A 191 10.00 -0.62 -11.15
C PHE A 191 11.27 0.01 -10.57
N ALA A 192 12.21 0.47 -11.39
CA ALA A 192 13.42 1.10 -10.86
C ALA A 192 13.20 2.61 -10.71
N LEU A 193 13.32 3.18 -9.49
CA LEU A 193 13.90 4.52 -9.20
C LEU A 193 13.16 5.52 -8.27
N SER A 194 12.04 5.26 -7.58
CA SER A 194 11.56 6.23 -6.56
C SER A 194 10.65 5.68 -5.44
N TYR A 195 10.57 6.43 -4.33
CA TYR A 195 9.80 6.20 -3.08
C TYR A 195 8.27 6.20 -3.20
N HIS A 196 7.73 5.98 -4.40
CA HIS A 196 6.29 6.07 -4.69
C HIS A 196 5.86 5.08 -5.79
N LYS A 197 6.49 3.90 -5.84
CA LYS A 197 6.22 2.86 -6.84
C LYS A 197 5.78 1.59 -6.13
N VAL A 198 4.52 1.20 -6.26
CA VAL A 198 4.03 -0.16 -5.92
C VAL A 198 4.81 -1.23 -6.69
N GLY A 199 4.98 -2.44 -6.14
CA GLY A 199 5.65 -3.54 -6.86
C GLY A 199 7.02 -3.95 -6.37
N TYR A 200 7.31 -3.86 -5.07
CA TYR A 200 8.64 -4.19 -4.54
C TYR A 200 8.88 -5.70 -4.40
N ILE A 201 7.81 -6.48 -4.21
CA ILE A 201 7.87 -7.95 -4.20
C ILE A 201 7.49 -8.54 -5.56
N ARG A 202 8.07 -9.69 -5.90
CA ARG A 202 7.79 -10.41 -7.16
C ARG A 202 6.68 -11.45 -6.97
N GLN A 203 6.14 -11.95 -8.08
CA GLN A 203 5.23 -13.11 -8.08
C GLN A 203 5.79 -14.37 -7.39
N GLU A 204 7.12 -14.54 -7.38
CA GLU A 204 7.78 -15.61 -6.63
C GLU A 204 7.76 -15.36 -5.12
N ASP A 205 7.85 -14.09 -4.71
CA ASP A 205 7.82 -13.67 -3.31
C ASP A 205 6.40 -13.75 -2.75
N VAL A 206 5.37 -13.36 -3.53
CA VAL A 206 3.95 -13.53 -3.14
C VAL A 206 3.63 -14.99 -2.82
N ARG A 207 4.05 -15.92 -3.69
CA ARG A 207 3.87 -17.35 -3.45
C ARG A 207 4.61 -17.82 -2.21
N TYR A 208 5.84 -17.34 -2.01
CA TYR A 208 6.62 -17.69 -0.83
C TYR A 208 5.97 -17.17 0.47
N ILE A 209 5.41 -15.96 0.47
CA ILE A 209 4.66 -15.41 1.61
C ILE A 209 3.43 -16.27 1.90
N GLN A 210 2.65 -16.64 0.87
CA GLN A 210 1.50 -17.54 1.04
C GLN A 210 1.93 -18.91 1.59
N GLU A 211 3.07 -19.46 1.17
CA GLU A 211 3.63 -20.69 1.73
C GLU A 211 3.99 -20.53 3.22
N LEU A 212 4.56 -19.38 3.63
CA LEU A 212 4.86 -19.10 5.03
C LEU A 212 3.59 -19.03 5.88
N MET A 213 2.52 -18.41 5.36
CA MET A 213 1.23 -18.30 6.04
C MET A 213 0.50 -19.65 6.20
N HIS A 214 0.62 -20.57 5.22
CA HIS A 214 -0.02 -21.89 5.27
C HIS A 214 0.85 -22.99 5.90
N GLY A 215 2.15 -22.74 6.06
CA GLY A 215 3.12 -23.71 6.58
C GLY A 215 3.16 -23.85 8.11
N GLN A 216 2.17 -23.29 8.80
CA GLN A 216 2.01 -23.35 10.26
C GLN A 216 0.73 -24.11 10.64
#